data_AF-A0A533QBY3-F1
#
_entry.id   AF-A0A533QBY3-F1
#
_cell.length_a   1.000
_cell.length_b   1.000
_cell.length_c   1.000
_cell.angle_alpha   90.00
_cell.angle_beta   90.00
_cell.angle_gamma   90.00
#
_symmetry.space_group_name_H-M   'P 1'
#
loop_
_entity.id
_entity.type
_entity.pdbx_description
1 polymer ?
#
loop_
_entity_poly.entity_id
_entity_poly.type
_entity_poly.pdbx_seq_one_letter_code
_entity_poly.pdbx_strand_id
1 'polypeptide(L)' 'MFEDVFSCSISEGALDSILKEGSAHVEEPVERIKEHLKAASIVCFDETSMSSNGNNYWLHSASTKELT' A
#
# COMPACT_ATOMS: atom_id res chain seq x y z
N MET A 1 16.17 -6.07 -16.40
CA MET A 1 15.69 -5.18 -15.32
C MET A 1 15.65 -5.90 -13.98
N PHE A 2 14.79 -6.89 -13.75
CA PHE A 2 14.75 -7.57 -12.45
C PHE A 2 15.99 -8.42 -12.16
N GLU A 3 16.54 -9.08 -13.17
CA GLU A 3 17.80 -9.82 -13.05
C GLU A 3 18.98 -8.92 -12.66
N ASP A 4 19.02 -7.69 -13.19
CA ASP A 4 20.07 -6.71 -12.87
C ASP A 4 19.98 -6.22 -11.42
N VAL A 5 18.78 -6.20 -10.83
CA VAL A 5 18.54 -5.73 -9.45
C VAL A 5 18.67 -6.86 -8.44
N PHE A 6 18.11 -8.03 -8.74
CA PHE A 6 17.97 -9.15 -7.81
C PHE A 6 18.96 -10.28 -8.07
N SER A 7 19.80 -10.17 -9.11
CA SER A 7 20.74 -11.23 -9.54
C SER A 7 20.06 -12.57 -9.83
N CYS A 8 18.76 -12.55 -10.14
CA CYS A 8 17.99 -13.73 -10.48
C CYS A 8 16.88 -13.40 -11.49
N SER A 9 16.53 -14.38 -12.31
CA SER A 9 15.39 -14.27 -13.22
C SER A 9 14.10 -14.44 -12.42
N ILE A 10 13.26 -13.40 -12.41
CA ILE A 10 11.93 -13.42 -11.79
C ILE A 10 10.91 -13.27 -12.92
N SER A 11 9.99 -14.23 -13.02
CA SER A 11 8.90 -14.15 -13.99
C SER A 11 7.78 -13.23 -13.49
N GLU A 12 7.02 -12.65 -14.42
CA GLU A 12 5.85 -11.85 -14.08
C GLU A 12 4.81 -12.65 -13.26
N GLY A 13 4.64 -13.94 -13.57
CA GLY A 13 3.75 -14.83 -12.81
C GLY A 13 4.21 -15.08 -11.37
N ALA A 14 5.52 -15.06 -11.12
CA ALA A 14 6.05 -15.09 -9.76
C ALA A 14 5.74 -13.79 -9.01
N LEU A 15 5.87 -12.62 -9.66
CA LEU A 15 5.50 -11.33 -9.07
C LEU A 15 4.01 -11.26 -8.73
N ASP A 16 3.14 -11.68 -9.64
CA ASP A 16 1.68 -11.72 -9.41
C ASP A 16 1.34 -12.64 -8.22
N SER A 17 2.01 -13.79 -8.11
CA SER A 17 1.81 -14.73 -7.01
C SER A 17 2.25 -14.13 -5.66
N ILE A 18 3.42 -13.48 -5.62
CA ILE A 18 3.94 -12.77 -4.44
C ILE A 18 2.96 -11.66 -4.02
N LEU A 19 2.47 -10.87 -4.97
CA LEU A 19 1.52 -9.79 -4.70
C LEU A 19 0.20 -10.34 -4.15
N LYS A 20 -0.33 -11.42 -4.72
CA LYS A 20 -1.56 -12.07 -4.24
C LYS A 20 -1.40 -12.59 -2.81
N GLU A 21 -0.34 -13.35 -2.54
CA GLU A 21 -0.06 -13.88 -1.22
C GLU A 21 0.13 -12.76 -0.20
N GLY A 22 0.96 -11.77 -0.51
CA GLY A 22 1.20 -10.61 0.36
C GLY A 22 -0.08 -9.82 0.63
N SER A 23 -0.95 -9.64 -0.37
CA SER A 23 -2.20 -8.89 -0.22
C SER A 23 -3.19 -9.55 0.74
N ALA A 24 -3.15 -10.87 0.89
CA ALA A 24 -3.99 -11.57 1.87
C ALA A 24 -3.57 -11.27 3.32
N HIS A 25 -2.33 -10.86 3.55
CA HIS A 25 -1.79 -10.59 4.88
C HIS A 25 -1.96 -9.13 5.34
N VAL A 26 -2.31 -8.21 4.45
CA VAL A 26 -2.43 -6.79 4.81
C VAL A 26 -3.82 -6.40 5.33
N GLU A 27 -4.83 -7.25 5.17
CA GLU A 27 -6.20 -6.92 5.59
C GLU A 27 -6.32 -6.69 7.11
N GLU A 28 -5.80 -7.62 7.94
CA GLU A 28 -5.85 -7.50 9.40
C GLU A 28 -5.04 -6.30 9.94
N PRO A 29 -3.79 -6.06 9.50
CA PRO A 29 -3.05 -4.86 9.90
C PRO A 29 -3.77 -3.57 9.52
N VAL A 30 -4.32 -3.50 8.32
CA VAL A 30 -5.05 -2.31 7.82
C VAL A 30 -6.27 -2.00 8.69
N GLU A 31 -7.07 -3.00 9.06
CA GLU A 31 -8.22 -2.77 9.93
C GLU A 31 -7.79 -2.30 11.33
N ARG A 32 -6.72 -2.88 11.89
CA ARG A 32 -6.18 -2.43 13.19
C ARG A 32 -5.66 -1.00 13.17
N ILE A 33 -5.01 -0.59 12.09
CA ILE A 33 -4.56 0.79 11.89
C ILE A 33 -5.77 1.72 11.81
N LYS A 34 -6.82 1.36 11.05
CA LYS A 34 -8.05 2.15 10.95
C LYS A 34 -8.74 2.32 12.31
N GLU A 35 -8.79 1.27 13.12
CA GLU A 35 -9.36 1.36 14.48
C GLU A 35 -8.58 2.33 15.38
N HIS A 36 -7.25 2.28 15.33
CA HIS A 36 -6.40 3.23 16.06
C HIS A 36 -6.59 4.67 15.59
N LEU A 37 -6.64 4.88 14.26
CA LEU A 37 -6.88 6.21 13.69
C LEU A 37 -8.22 6.79 14.15
N LYS A 38 -9.29 5.98 14.20
CA LYS A 38 -10.60 6.41 14.69
C LYS A 38 -10.60 6.79 16.18
N ALA A 39 -9.77 6.14 16.99
CA ALA A 39 -9.67 6.41 18.41
C ALA A 39 -8.69 7.55 18.76
N ALA A 40 -7.86 7.97 17.80
CA ALA A 40 -6.85 8.99 18.02
C ALA A 40 -7.47 10.38 18.23
N SER A 41 -6.85 11.18 19.10
CA SER A 41 -7.27 12.56 19.35
C SER A 41 -6.94 13.49 18.18
N ILE A 42 -5.87 13.18 17.44
CA ILE A 42 -5.42 13.93 16.27
C ILE A 42 -5.06 12.92 15.18
N VAL A 43 -5.57 13.16 13.98
CA VAL A 43 -5.25 12.39 12.77
C VAL A 43 -4.81 13.36 11.68
N CYS A 44 -3.72 13.03 11.00
CA CYS A 44 -3.21 13.74 9.84
C CYS A 44 -3.73 13.06 8.58
N PHE A 45 -4.32 13.83 7.66
CA PHE A 45 -4.80 13.34 6.37
C PHE A 45 -4.01 14.01 5.25
N ASP A 46 -3.65 13.21 4.24
CA ASP A 46 -2.97 13.65 3.03
C ASP A 46 -3.61 13.01 1.80
N GLU A 47 -3.53 13.69 0.67
CA GLU A 47 -4.07 13.21 -0.60
C GLU A 47 -3.04 13.40 -1.72
N THR A 48 -2.70 12.30 -2.39
CA THR A 48 -1.85 12.33 -3.57
C THR A 48 -2.66 11.96 -4.79
N SER A 49 -2.66 12.84 -5.81
CA SER A 49 -3.29 12.53 -7.09
C SER A 49 -2.32 11.83 -8.04
N MET A 50 -2.87 10.95 -8.87
CA MET A 50 -2.15 10.29 -9.96
C MET A 50 -3.01 10.29 -11.22
N SER A 51 -2.47 10.78 -12.33
CA SER A 51 -3.12 10.65 -13.63
C SER A 51 -2.57 9.43 -14.37
N SER A 52 -3.46 8.54 -14.82
CA SER A 52 -3.08 7.36 -15.60
C SER A 52 -4.16 7.01 -16.62
N ASN A 53 -3.75 6.79 -17.87
CA ASN A 53 -4.64 6.47 -18.99
C ASN A 53 -5.84 7.46 -19.15
N GLY A 54 -5.61 8.75 -18.88
CA GLY A 54 -6.65 9.79 -18.96
C GLY A 54 -7.60 9.84 -17.76
N ASN A 55 -7.44 8.95 -16.77
CA ASN A 55 -8.19 8.96 -15.52
C ASN A 55 -7.36 9.59 -14.41
N ASN A 56 -8.03 10.25 -13.47
CA ASN A 56 -7.41 10.75 -12.24
C ASN A 56 -7.79 9.84 -11.07
N TYR A 57 -6.78 9.36 -10.38
CA TYR A 57 -6.86 8.55 -9.17
C TYR A 57 -6.39 9.40 -7.98
N TRP A 58 -6.99 9.17 -6.83
CA TRP A 58 -6.61 9.82 -5.57
C TRP A 58 -6.24 8.74 -4.57
N LEU A 59 -5.03 8.82 -4.04
CA LEU A 59 -4.58 8.03 -2.91
C LEU A 59 -4.78 8.87 -1.65
N HIS A 60 -5.72 8.46 -0.82
CA HIS A 60 -5.96 9.05 0.49
C HIS A 60 -5.10 8.32 1.52
N SER A 61 -4.36 9.07 2.32
CA SER A 61 -3.59 8.56 3.45
C SER A 61 -4.07 9.19 4.76
N ALA A 62 -4.08 8.40 5.82
CA ALA A 62 -4.41 8.84 7.16
C ALA A 62 -3.36 8.28 8.12
N SER A 63 -2.84 9.13 8.99
CA SER A 63 -1.80 8.72 9.94
C SER A 63 -1.91 9.44 11.27
N THR A 64 -1.32 8.84 12.28
CA THR A 64 -0.94 9.48 13.54
C THR A 64 0.59 9.58 13.59
N LYS A 65 1.12 10.09 14.71
CA LYS A 65 2.58 10.03 14.96
C LYS A 65 3.14 8.60 14.98
N GLU A 66 2.32 7.61 15.31
CA GLU A 66 2.76 6.25 15.61
C GLU A 66 2.36 5.23 14.54
N LEU A 67 1.29 5.50 13.80
CA LEU A 67 0.67 4.54 12.87
C LEU A 67 0.26 5.22 11.57
N THR A 68 0.47 4.54 10.46
CA THR A 68 -0.01 4.88 9.11
C THR A 68 -0.60 3.66 8.44
#